data_AF-A0AAD9EJU6-F1
#
_entry.id   AF-A0AAD9EJU6-F1
#
_cell.length_a   1.000
_cell.length_b   1.000
_cell.length_c   1.000
_cell.angle_alpha   90.00
_cell.angle_beta   90.00
_cell.angle_gamma   90.00
#
_symmetry.space_group_name_H-M   'P 1'
#
loop_
_entity.id
_entity.type
_entity.pdbx_description
1 polymer ?
#
loop_
_entity_poly.entity_id
_entity_poly.type
_entity_poly.pdbx_seq_one_letter_code
_entity_poly.pdbx_strand_id
1 'polypeptide(L)'
;MSTGSPPEEALAQVLGSLRSIQQTQSDLVAAVDSLTQRYHQLSGDANVAAALAPSPAIGVAPEALRTSDAAGGSDQQSSDLTLQAPAVPSSPSQRSGLTSRIILTTYPKQIGIKPLPLIWGEGEPHRRGPVVVSRSSSTIGRRNANTALASGGSYSIYYALAVASKQLNLEHRPDFTNTEPAAKIGPFPQWGDPQKIVAMDPWGHLAPWLFKDTIERDNVDIRPTIAITKAHMKLPELEESVRTGRLVPDGKVCINNLGELAVTKFAVEPVWYLPGVAERFGIDEGALRRSLFEHTGGSYPELITRGDIKVFLPPIGGLTVYCFGDPAKMSDESVRLALRIHDECNGSDVFGSDICTCRPYLIFGIEEAVKEAQNGGSGVVIYFRKEGRALGEVTKSCTTLVSGVKTGLQTTSREPRTLQVSRTCVSKP
;
A
#
# COMPACT_ATOMS: atom_id res chain seq x y z
N MET A 1 -62.17 -54.25 8.07
CA MET A 1 -61.10 -54.92 8.84
C MET A 1 -59.94 -55.11 7.87
N SER A 2 -58.73 -54.58 8.03
CA SER A 2 -58.01 -53.96 9.14
C SER A 2 -56.86 -53.10 8.57
N THR A 3 -56.70 -51.87 9.10
CA THR A 3 -55.46 -51.14 9.49
C THR A 3 -54.13 -51.49 8.76
N GLY A 4 -53.30 -50.60 8.21
CA GLY A 4 -52.99 -49.21 8.54
C GLY A 4 -51.67 -49.10 9.33
N SER A 5 -50.50 -49.02 8.67
CA SER A 5 -49.24 -48.43 9.22
C SER A 5 -48.03 -48.51 8.24
N PRO A 6 -47.60 -47.39 7.63
CA PRO A 6 -46.18 -47.24 7.24
C PRO A 6 -45.42 -45.96 7.70
N PRO A 7 -45.90 -45.04 8.59
CA PRO A 7 -45.09 -43.87 8.96
C PRO A 7 -44.11 -44.10 10.13
N GLU A 8 -44.24 -45.21 10.86
CA GLU A 8 -43.56 -45.40 12.15
C GLU A 8 -42.09 -45.84 11.99
N GLU A 9 -41.80 -46.69 11.00
CA GLU A 9 -40.42 -47.13 10.69
C GLU A 9 -39.55 -45.99 10.12
N ALA A 10 -40.12 -45.17 9.24
CA ALA A 10 -39.40 -44.02 8.67
C ALA A 10 -39.10 -42.95 9.74
N LEU A 11 -40.05 -42.70 10.64
CA LEU A 11 -39.85 -41.78 11.77
C LEU A 11 -38.84 -42.33 12.78
N ALA A 12 -38.83 -43.64 13.04
CA ALA A 12 -37.85 -44.30 13.89
C ALA A 12 -36.43 -44.20 13.31
N GLN A 13 -36.26 -44.34 12.00
CA GLN A 13 -34.95 -44.15 11.35
C GLN A 13 -34.47 -42.69 11.45
N VAL A 14 -35.34 -41.71 11.22
CA VAL A 14 -34.98 -40.28 11.33
C VAL A 14 -34.60 -39.91 12.78
N LEU A 15 -35.33 -40.42 13.77
CA LEU A 15 -35.00 -40.23 15.19
C LEU A 15 -33.67 -40.92 15.57
N GLY A 16 -33.38 -42.07 14.98
CA GLY A 16 -32.08 -42.75 15.11
C GLY A 16 -30.93 -41.91 14.56
N SER A 17 -31.10 -41.34 13.36
CA SER A 17 -30.10 -40.45 12.75
C SER A 17 -29.89 -39.17 13.58
N LEU A 18 -30.95 -38.57 14.12
CA LEU A 18 -30.85 -37.37 14.96
C LEU A 18 -30.12 -37.65 16.28
N ARG A 19 -30.39 -38.80 16.94
CA ARG A 19 -29.60 -39.19 18.12
C ARG A 19 -28.14 -39.42 17.80
N SER A 20 -27.83 -40.04 16.66
CA SER A 20 -26.44 -40.23 16.22
C SER A 20 -25.72 -38.90 16.01
N ILE A 21 -26.39 -37.92 15.39
CA ILE A 21 -25.83 -36.57 15.19
C ILE A 21 -25.61 -35.87 16.53
N GLN A 22 -26.57 -35.96 17.45
CA GLN A 22 -26.46 -35.36 18.79
C GLN A 22 -25.29 -35.98 19.59
N GLN A 23 -25.12 -37.31 19.51
CA GLN A 23 -24.00 -38.00 20.13
C GLN A 23 -22.66 -37.53 19.56
N THR A 24 -22.56 -37.46 18.22
CA THR A 24 -21.34 -37.00 17.52
C THR A 24 -20.99 -35.55 17.88
N GLN A 25 -21.99 -34.68 18.04
CA GLN A 25 -21.79 -33.30 18.46
C GLN A 25 -21.30 -33.21 19.91
N SER A 26 -21.83 -34.04 20.82
CA SER A 26 -21.37 -34.11 22.20
C SER A 26 -19.91 -34.59 22.30
N ASP A 27 -19.54 -35.59 21.51
CA ASP A 27 -18.18 -36.12 21.49
C ASP A 27 -17.18 -35.11 20.91
N LEU A 28 -17.60 -34.33 19.90
CA LEU A 28 -16.78 -33.27 19.32
C LEU A 28 -16.54 -32.13 20.32
N VAL A 29 -17.56 -31.73 21.08
CA VAL A 29 -17.43 -30.71 22.13
C VAL A 29 -16.46 -31.19 23.22
N ALA A 30 -16.58 -32.44 23.67
CA ALA A 30 -15.64 -33.01 24.65
C ALA A 30 -14.20 -33.08 24.12
N ALA A 31 -14.00 -33.36 22.82
CA ALA A 31 -12.68 -33.34 22.20
C ALA A 31 -12.08 -31.93 22.12
N VAL A 32 -12.89 -30.91 21.82
CA VAL A 32 -12.46 -29.51 21.79
C VAL A 32 -12.10 -29.00 23.19
N ASP A 33 -12.87 -29.37 24.22
CA ASP A 33 -12.58 -29.02 25.61
C ASP A 33 -11.27 -29.67 26.08
N SER A 34 -11.03 -30.94 25.73
CA SER A 34 -9.76 -31.63 25.99
C SER A 34 -8.57 -30.96 25.31
N LEU A 35 -8.75 -30.45 24.09
CA LEU A 35 -7.70 -29.75 23.34
C LEU A 35 -7.39 -28.39 23.97
N THR A 36 -8.43 -27.68 24.40
CA THR A 36 -8.34 -26.37 25.06
C THR A 36 -7.67 -26.50 26.42
N GLN A 37 -7.99 -27.54 27.19
CA GLN A 37 -7.33 -27.83 28.46
C GLN A 37 -5.84 -28.18 28.29
N ARG A 38 -5.49 -28.93 27.22
CA ARG A 38 -4.09 -29.19 26.85
C ARG A 38 -3.35 -27.91 26.44
N TYR A 39 -4.01 -27.01 25.72
CA TYR A 39 -3.43 -25.72 25.35
C TYR A 39 -3.14 -24.85 26.58
N HIS A 40 -4.04 -24.84 27.57
CA HIS A 40 -3.82 -24.13 28.83
C HIS A 40 -2.71 -24.76 29.69
N GLN A 41 -2.55 -26.09 29.68
CA GLN A 41 -1.42 -26.77 30.32
C GLN A 41 -0.08 -26.43 29.66
N LEU A 42 -0.02 -26.35 28.32
CA LEU A 42 1.18 -25.96 27.58
C LEU A 42 1.51 -24.46 27.71
N SER A 43 0.49 -23.63 27.92
CA SER A 43 0.66 -22.17 28.08
C SER A 43 1.01 -21.76 29.52
N GLY A 44 1.00 -22.70 30.48
CA GLY A 44 1.34 -22.49 31.89
C GLY A 44 2.82 -22.64 32.23
N ASP A 45 3.63 -23.23 31.35
CA ASP A 45 5.08 -23.36 31.55
C ASP A 45 5.80 -22.10 31.05
N ALA A 46 6.04 -21.18 31.99
CA ALA A 46 6.80 -19.95 31.81
C ALA A 46 8.32 -20.18 31.59
N ASN A 47 8.71 -21.07 30.68
CA ASN A 47 10.13 -21.37 30.40
C ASN A 47 10.55 -21.40 28.92
N VAL A 48 9.69 -21.00 27.97
CA VAL A 48 10.07 -20.91 26.54
C VAL A 48 10.54 -19.50 26.14
N ALA A 49 10.40 -18.49 27.01
CA ALA A 49 10.84 -17.12 26.74
C ALA A 49 12.36 -16.88 26.96
N ALA A 50 13.12 -17.86 27.46
CA ALA A 50 14.52 -17.68 27.83
C ALA A 50 15.57 -18.03 26.74
N ALA A 51 15.15 -18.42 25.52
CA ALA A 51 16.07 -18.91 24.49
C ALA A 51 16.44 -17.91 23.38
N LEU A 52 16.00 -16.64 23.43
CA LEU A 52 16.25 -15.66 22.34
C LEU A 52 16.61 -14.23 22.79
N ALA A 53 17.22 -14.05 23.97
CA ALA A 53 17.81 -12.76 24.33
C ALA A 53 19.34 -12.72 24.05
N PRO A 54 19.88 -11.66 23.40
CA PRO A 54 21.32 -11.53 23.15
C PRO A 54 22.11 -11.23 24.44
N SER A 55 23.38 -11.66 24.47
CA SER A 55 24.32 -11.45 25.57
C SER A 55 24.55 -9.97 25.95
N PRO A 56 24.94 -9.69 27.22
CA PRO A 56 24.88 -8.35 27.80
C PRO A 56 26.15 -7.51 27.54
N ALA A 57 25.95 -6.21 27.37
CA ALA A 57 27.01 -5.21 27.50
C ALA A 57 27.33 -4.96 29.00
N ILE A 58 28.59 -4.66 29.24
CA ILE A 58 29.27 -4.54 30.52
C ILE A 58 28.87 -3.25 31.27
N GLY A 59 28.61 -3.39 32.57
CA GLY A 59 28.96 -2.42 33.61
C GLY A 59 27.88 -1.42 34.03
N VAL A 60 27.31 -1.57 35.23
CA VAL A 60 27.66 -0.85 36.48
C VAL A 60 26.69 -1.32 37.59
N ALA A 61 27.23 -1.57 38.78
CA ALA A 61 26.57 -2.15 39.95
C ALA A 61 25.56 -1.21 40.65
N PRO A 62 24.60 -1.75 41.44
CA PRO A 62 23.57 -0.98 42.13
C PRO A 62 23.96 -0.68 43.59
N GLU A 63 23.41 0.39 44.15
CA GLU A 63 23.42 0.68 45.59
C GLU A 63 21.99 0.75 46.13
N ALA A 64 21.85 0.33 47.38
CA ALA A 64 20.68 -0.30 47.99
C ALA A 64 19.82 0.65 48.86
N LEU A 65 18.95 0.02 49.67
CA LEU A 65 18.15 0.50 50.82
C LEU A 65 16.76 1.09 50.50
N ARG A 66 15.68 0.90 51.28
CA ARG A 66 15.32 0.06 52.45
C ARG A 66 13.80 0.29 52.70
N THR A 67 13.01 -0.77 52.90
CA THR A 67 12.26 -1.15 54.13
C THR A 67 11.31 -0.10 54.74
N SER A 68 10.02 -0.44 54.87
CA SER A 68 9.39 -0.66 56.19
C SER A 68 7.91 -1.07 56.10
N ASP A 69 7.65 -2.26 56.66
CA ASP A 69 6.48 -2.78 57.40
C ASP A 69 5.67 -1.72 58.20
N ALA A 70 4.50 -1.94 58.80
CA ALA A 70 3.37 -2.89 58.78
C ALA A 70 2.41 -2.47 59.93
N ALA A 71 1.26 -3.15 60.03
CA ALA A 71 0.32 -3.25 61.19
C ALA A 71 -0.73 -2.12 61.39
N GLY A 72 -1.98 -2.37 61.79
CA GLY A 72 -2.71 -3.60 62.15
C GLY A 72 -4.06 -3.31 62.84
N GLY A 73 -4.95 -4.32 62.94
CA GLY A 73 -6.15 -4.45 63.82
C GLY A 73 -7.47 -3.85 63.28
N SER A 74 -8.65 -4.49 63.13
CA SER A 74 -9.41 -5.63 63.70
C SER A 74 -10.70 -5.12 64.37
N ASP A 75 -11.90 -5.40 63.82
CA ASP A 75 -12.98 -6.13 64.51
C ASP A 75 -14.34 -6.20 63.75
N GLN A 76 -14.81 -7.45 63.64
CA GLN A 76 -16.15 -8.05 63.76
C GLN A 76 -17.45 -7.55 63.08
N GLN A 77 -18.05 -8.54 62.38
CA GLN A 77 -19.45 -9.03 62.37
C GLN A 77 -20.37 -8.82 61.14
N SER A 78 -20.88 -9.98 60.70
CA SER A 78 -21.82 -10.37 59.64
C SER A 78 -23.13 -9.58 59.61
N SER A 79 -23.79 -9.31 58.48
CA SER A 79 -24.38 -10.26 57.53
C SER A 79 -25.07 -9.48 56.39
N ASP A 80 -24.83 -9.82 55.13
CA ASP A 80 -25.84 -10.34 54.18
C ASP A 80 -25.25 -10.45 52.77
N LEU A 81 -25.46 -11.61 52.15
CA LEU A 81 -24.88 -12.02 50.88
C LEU A 81 -25.68 -11.45 49.70
N THR A 82 -25.11 -10.45 49.02
CA THR A 82 -25.46 -10.17 47.61
C THR A 82 -24.17 -10.25 46.79
N LEU A 83 -24.04 -11.28 45.95
CA LEU A 83 -22.87 -11.51 45.11
C LEU A 83 -22.79 -10.45 44.00
N GLN A 84 -22.17 -9.32 44.29
CA GLN A 84 -21.62 -8.40 43.30
C GLN A 84 -20.18 -8.80 42.99
N ALA A 85 -19.87 -8.96 41.69
CA ALA A 85 -18.52 -9.21 41.21
C ALA A 85 -17.57 -8.07 41.66
N PRO A 86 -16.32 -8.39 42.08
CA PRO A 86 -15.43 -7.40 42.65
C PRO A 86 -15.02 -6.35 41.62
N ALA A 87 -15.29 -5.08 41.94
CA ALA A 87 -14.77 -3.93 41.22
C ALA A 87 -13.24 -3.91 41.35
N VAL A 88 -12.55 -4.08 40.22
CA VAL A 88 -11.10 -3.90 40.13
C VAL A 88 -10.80 -2.41 40.29
N PRO A 89 -9.88 -1.98 41.18
CA PRO A 89 -9.51 -0.58 41.31
C PRO A 89 -8.90 -0.08 40.00
N SER A 90 -9.54 0.92 39.40
CA SER A 90 -9.08 1.56 38.17
C SER A 90 -7.85 2.41 38.43
N SER A 91 -6.67 1.83 38.24
CA SER A 91 -5.47 2.58 37.88
C SER A 91 -5.74 3.33 36.56
N PRO A 92 -5.28 4.58 36.37
CA PRO A 92 -5.47 5.31 35.12
C PRO A 92 -4.55 4.74 34.04
N SER A 93 -4.92 3.58 33.48
CA SER A 93 -4.25 2.96 32.35
C SER A 93 -4.73 3.59 31.05
N GLN A 94 -3.84 4.40 30.48
CA GLN A 94 -3.70 4.76 29.06
C GLN A 94 -4.86 4.31 28.14
N ARG A 95 -5.71 5.25 27.73
CA ARG A 95 -6.73 5.03 26.71
C ARG A 95 -6.07 4.46 25.44
N SER A 96 -6.48 3.27 25.04
CA SER A 96 -6.14 2.68 23.75
C SER A 96 -6.73 3.54 22.64
N GLY A 97 -5.89 4.04 21.73
CA GLY A 97 -6.31 4.86 20.57
C GLY A 97 -7.07 4.09 19.47
N LEU A 98 -7.58 2.90 19.77
CA LEU A 98 -8.36 2.06 18.85
C LEU A 98 -9.77 1.97 19.42
N THR A 99 -10.74 2.54 18.71
CA THR A 99 -12.16 2.39 19.04
C THR A 99 -12.51 0.89 19.05
N SER A 100 -13.29 0.43 20.03
CA SER A 100 -13.66 -0.99 20.17
C SER A 100 -14.45 -1.55 18.98
N ARG A 101 -14.97 -0.70 18.09
CA ARG A 101 -15.73 -1.07 16.90
C ARG A 101 -14.89 -0.89 15.63
N ILE A 102 -14.65 -2.00 14.91
CA ILE A 102 -14.01 -2.02 13.60
C ILE A 102 -15.08 -1.95 12.51
N ILE A 103 -14.96 -0.98 11.60
CA ILE A 103 -15.83 -0.86 10.42
C ILE A 103 -15.17 -1.59 9.26
N LEU A 104 -15.69 -2.76 8.91
CA LEU A 104 -15.17 -3.60 7.82
C LEU A 104 -15.53 -3.03 6.44
N THR A 105 -16.78 -2.61 6.26
CA THR A 105 -17.26 -1.98 5.03
C THR A 105 -18.37 -0.96 5.37
N THR A 106 -18.68 -0.15 4.37
CA THR A 106 -19.78 0.82 4.39
C THR A 106 -20.76 0.45 3.29
N TYR A 107 -22.05 0.77 3.46
CA TYR A 107 -23.07 0.52 2.45
C TYR A 107 -23.74 1.83 2.00
N PRO A 108 -24.14 1.98 0.73
CA PRO A 108 -24.65 3.25 0.20
C PRO A 108 -25.93 3.76 0.89
N LYS A 109 -26.74 2.85 1.45
CA LYS A 109 -28.02 3.16 2.12
C LYS A 109 -27.92 3.19 3.65
N GLN A 110 -26.71 3.08 4.20
CA GLN A 110 -26.51 3.12 5.65
C GLN A 110 -26.61 4.57 6.16
N ILE A 111 -27.29 4.76 7.29
CA ILE A 111 -27.43 6.06 7.94
C ILE A 111 -26.04 6.62 8.28
N GLY A 112 -25.79 7.87 7.91
CA GLY A 112 -24.50 8.55 8.13
C GLY A 112 -23.46 8.35 7.03
N ILE A 113 -23.75 7.54 5.99
CA ILE A 113 -22.90 7.43 4.81
C ILE A 113 -23.39 8.41 3.74
N LYS A 114 -22.63 9.49 3.53
CA LYS A 114 -22.90 10.52 2.53
C LYS A 114 -21.58 10.90 1.85
N PRO A 115 -21.13 10.13 0.84
CA PRO A 115 -19.88 10.40 0.15
C PRO A 115 -19.88 11.78 -0.50
N LEU A 116 -18.72 12.41 -0.62
CA LEU A 116 -18.56 13.63 -1.41
C LEU A 116 -18.78 13.33 -2.89
N PRO A 117 -19.51 14.16 -3.64
CA PRO A 117 -19.74 13.93 -5.06
C PRO A 117 -18.40 13.95 -5.82
N LEU A 118 -18.24 13.02 -6.76
CA LEU A 118 -17.08 12.94 -7.65
C LEU A 118 -17.55 12.60 -9.07
N ILE A 119 -17.36 13.53 -9.99
CA ILE A 119 -17.70 13.38 -11.41
C ILE A 119 -16.39 13.26 -12.18
N TRP A 120 -15.95 12.03 -12.46
CA TRP A 120 -14.70 11.81 -13.18
C TRP A 120 -14.76 12.40 -14.59
N GLY A 121 -13.66 13.03 -15.04
CA GLY A 121 -13.60 13.69 -16.33
C GLY A 121 -14.30 15.05 -16.41
N GLU A 122 -14.77 15.63 -15.31
CA GLU A 122 -15.25 17.02 -15.32
C GLU A 122 -14.07 18.01 -15.35
N GLY A 123 -14.15 19.00 -16.25
CA GLY A 123 -13.07 19.95 -16.49
C GLY A 123 -12.90 20.99 -15.38
N GLU A 124 -13.98 21.35 -14.69
CA GLU A 124 -13.93 22.30 -13.58
C GLU A 124 -13.67 21.59 -12.24
N PRO A 125 -12.60 21.92 -11.48
CA PRO A 125 -12.20 21.18 -10.30
C PRO A 125 -13.28 21.16 -9.20
N HIS A 126 -13.98 22.28 -8.99
CA HIS A 126 -15.03 22.39 -7.97
C HIS A 126 -16.28 21.56 -8.30
N ARG A 127 -16.61 21.41 -9.61
CA ARG A 127 -17.74 20.58 -10.06
C ARG A 127 -17.38 19.11 -10.09
N ARG A 128 -16.13 18.80 -10.47
CA ARG A 128 -15.56 17.46 -10.40
C ARG A 128 -15.62 16.91 -8.98
N GLY A 129 -15.19 17.71 -8.00
CA GLY A 129 -15.04 17.29 -6.61
C GLY A 129 -13.68 16.63 -6.31
N PRO A 130 -13.28 16.58 -5.03
CA PRO A 130 -12.00 16.01 -4.61
C PRO A 130 -12.02 14.48 -4.59
N VAL A 131 -10.85 13.85 -4.72
CA VAL A 131 -10.66 12.44 -4.37
C VAL A 131 -10.41 12.31 -2.87
N VAL A 132 -11.28 11.59 -2.16
CA VAL A 132 -11.24 11.46 -0.70
C VAL A 132 -11.21 9.99 -0.29
N VAL A 133 -10.16 9.63 0.45
CA VAL A 133 -9.81 8.24 0.80
C VAL A 133 -9.73 7.98 2.31
N SER A 134 -9.78 9.01 3.14
CA SER A 134 -9.59 8.89 4.60
C SER A 134 -10.56 7.89 5.24
N ARG A 135 -10.03 7.05 6.13
CA ARG A 135 -10.78 6.01 6.86
C ARG A 135 -10.89 6.30 8.37
N SER A 136 -10.62 7.55 8.79
CA SER A 136 -10.83 7.92 10.20
C SER A 136 -12.29 7.71 10.58
N SER A 137 -12.55 7.40 11.86
CA SER A 137 -13.89 7.05 12.35
C SER A 137 -14.93 8.14 12.07
N SER A 138 -14.51 9.40 12.05
CA SER A 138 -15.32 10.58 11.74
C SER A 138 -15.52 10.84 10.24
N THR A 139 -14.62 10.37 9.37
CA THR A 139 -14.58 10.72 7.94
C THR A 139 -14.95 9.58 7.00
N ILE A 140 -14.99 8.33 7.50
CA ILE A 140 -15.26 7.12 6.71
C ILE A 140 -16.56 7.18 5.89
N GLY A 141 -17.57 7.92 6.36
CA GLY A 141 -18.84 8.11 5.66
C GLY A 141 -18.82 9.13 4.52
N ARG A 142 -17.76 9.95 4.41
CA ARG A 142 -17.63 11.05 3.43
C ARG A 142 -16.74 10.71 2.24
N ARG A 143 -15.98 9.61 2.30
CA ARG A 143 -15.05 9.18 1.24
C ARG A 143 -15.77 8.80 -0.05
N ASN A 144 -15.13 9.03 -1.18
CA ASN A 144 -15.67 8.76 -2.52
C ASN A 144 -14.72 7.94 -3.42
N ALA A 145 -13.60 7.50 -2.85
CA ALA A 145 -12.70 6.55 -3.47
C ALA A 145 -12.48 5.35 -2.54
N ASN A 146 -12.38 4.18 -3.17
CA ASN A 146 -11.97 2.95 -2.52
C ASN A 146 -10.47 3.01 -2.40
N THR A 147 -9.98 2.64 -1.24
CA THR A 147 -8.56 2.67 -0.99
C THR A 147 -8.15 1.42 -0.27
N ALA A 148 -6.97 0.93 -0.58
CA ALA A 148 -6.24 0.02 0.29
C ALA A 148 -5.66 0.71 1.54
N LEU A 149 -5.84 2.03 1.62
CA LEU A 149 -4.83 2.91 2.15
C LEU A 149 -5.45 4.17 2.74
N ALA A 150 -5.67 4.12 4.05
CA ALA A 150 -6.15 5.29 4.77
C ALA A 150 -5.14 6.45 4.77
N SER A 151 -3.85 6.25 4.45
CA SER A 151 -2.81 7.31 4.58
C SER A 151 -1.39 6.99 4.05
N GLY A 152 -1.15 5.93 3.26
CA GLY A 152 0.23 5.42 3.03
C GLY A 152 0.72 5.14 1.61
N GLY A 153 -0.05 5.42 0.53
CA GLY A 153 0.31 5.01 -0.85
C GLY A 153 0.78 3.55 -0.95
N SER A 154 1.78 3.24 -1.77
CA SER A 154 2.38 1.88 -1.81
C SER A 154 2.90 1.33 -0.45
N TYR A 155 2.94 2.12 0.62
CA TYR A 155 3.48 1.80 1.93
C TYR A 155 2.42 1.63 3.04
N SER A 156 1.18 1.23 2.70
CA SER A 156 0.06 1.00 3.66
C SER A 156 0.46 0.18 4.86
N ILE A 157 1.16 -0.92 4.59
CA ILE A 157 1.45 -1.93 5.60
C ILE A 157 2.39 -1.33 6.64
N TYR A 158 3.41 -0.58 6.20
CA TYR A 158 4.29 0.16 7.11
C TYR A 158 3.56 1.24 7.88
N TYR A 159 2.66 1.99 7.22
CA TYR A 159 1.82 2.97 7.89
C TYR A 159 0.96 2.33 8.99
N ALA A 160 0.32 1.19 8.70
CA ALA A 160 -0.49 0.46 9.65
C ALA A 160 0.33 -0.05 10.85
N LEU A 161 1.55 -0.56 10.60
CA LEU A 161 2.48 -0.96 11.65
C LEU A 161 2.90 0.22 12.53
N ALA A 162 3.19 1.39 11.94
CA ALA A 162 3.56 2.60 12.67
C ALA A 162 2.43 3.13 13.56
N VAL A 163 1.18 3.03 13.09
CA VAL A 163 0.00 3.33 13.90
C VAL A 163 -0.15 2.32 15.03
N ALA A 164 -0.01 1.03 14.75
CA ALA A 164 -0.15 -0.03 15.75
C ALA A 164 0.94 0.08 16.85
N SER A 165 2.16 0.46 16.48
CA SER A 165 3.26 0.73 17.40
C SER A 165 3.16 2.09 18.11
N LYS A 166 2.10 2.87 17.85
CA LYS A 166 1.85 4.22 18.38
C LYS A 166 2.97 5.23 18.04
N GLN A 167 3.80 4.95 17.04
CA GLN A 167 4.78 5.89 16.53
C GLN A 167 4.15 6.97 15.64
N LEU A 168 2.93 6.71 15.15
CA LEU A 168 2.15 7.66 14.36
C LEU A 168 0.76 7.87 14.96
N ASN A 169 0.33 9.13 15.04
CA ASN A 169 -1.00 9.49 15.52
C ASN A 169 -2.03 9.38 14.37
N LEU A 170 -3.10 8.62 14.59
CA LEU A 170 -4.22 8.48 13.65
C LEU A 170 -4.97 9.79 13.37
N GLU A 171 -5.03 10.68 14.35
CA GLU A 171 -5.69 11.99 14.23
C GLU A 171 -4.75 13.07 13.69
N HIS A 172 -3.53 12.69 13.28
CA HIS A 172 -2.60 13.65 12.68
C HIS A 172 -3.16 14.18 11.35
N ARG A 173 -3.29 15.50 11.27
CA ARG A 173 -3.60 16.21 10.03
C ARG A 173 -2.30 16.70 9.40
N PRO A 174 -2.01 16.30 8.16
CA PRO A 174 -0.88 16.86 7.41
C PRO A 174 -1.05 18.38 7.27
N ASP A 175 0.02 19.13 7.55
CA ASP A 175 0.10 20.55 7.23
C ASP A 175 0.75 20.70 5.84
N PHE A 176 0.01 21.32 4.92
CA PHE A 176 0.45 21.55 3.53
C PHE A 176 1.03 22.96 3.32
N THR A 177 1.24 23.74 4.38
CA THR A 177 1.87 25.07 4.30
C THR A 177 3.23 24.98 3.60
N ASN A 178 3.45 25.83 2.59
CA ASN A 178 4.66 25.86 1.74
C ASN A 178 4.96 24.56 0.96
N THR A 179 3.96 23.70 0.75
CA THR A 179 4.11 22.48 -0.08
C THR A 179 3.51 22.64 -1.49
N GLU A 180 3.24 23.89 -1.89
CA GLU A 180 2.67 24.23 -3.19
C GLU A 180 3.52 23.70 -4.35
N PRO A 181 2.90 23.26 -5.46
CA PRO A 181 3.63 22.77 -6.61
C PRO A 181 4.67 23.78 -7.12
N ALA A 182 5.93 23.35 -7.23
CA ALA A 182 7.02 24.21 -7.68
C ALA A 182 6.94 24.62 -9.17
N ALA A 183 6.03 23.99 -9.92
CA ALA A 183 5.70 24.32 -11.31
C ALA A 183 4.19 24.23 -11.52
N LYS A 184 3.65 25.17 -12.31
CA LYS A 184 2.24 25.17 -12.72
C LYS A 184 2.08 24.27 -13.94
N ILE A 185 1.17 23.31 -13.86
CA ILE A 185 0.85 22.38 -14.94
C ILE A 185 -0.64 22.49 -15.26
N GLY A 186 -0.97 22.60 -16.54
CA GLY A 186 -2.36 22.68 -17.00
C GLY A 186 -3.14 23.89 -16.45
N PRO A 187 -4.48 23.83 -16.48
CA PRO A 187 -5.28 22.71 -16.95
C PRO A 187 -5.15 22.46 -18.46
N PHE A 188 -5.26 21.20 -18.86
CA PHE A 188 -5.29 20.80 -20.27
C PHE A 188 -6.68 20.26 -20.65
N PRO A 189 -7.15 20.44 -21.90
CA PRO A 189 -8.48 19.96 -22.32
C PRO A 189 -8.73 18.47 -22.05
N GLN A 190 -7.68 17.65 -22.12
CA GLN A 190 -7.75 16.19 -21.88
C GLN A 190 -8.11 15.83 -20.43
N TRP A 191 -8.05 16.77 -19.49
CA TRP A 191 -8.46 16.55 -18.09
C TRP A 191 -9.99 16.52 -17.96
N GLY A 192 -10.70 17.16 -18.88
CA GLY A 192 -12.15 17.18 -18.99
C GLY A 192 -12.73 16.02 -19.83
N ASP A 193 -11.93 14.99 -20.11
CA ASP A 193 -12.37 13.80 -20.84
C ASP A 193 -12.20 12.55 -19.93
N PRO A 194 -13.30 11.88 -19.54
CA PRO A 194 -13.25 10.73 -18.65
C PRO A 194 -12.51 9.52 -19.22
N GLN A 195 -12.33 9.42 -20.54
CA GLN A 195 -11.68 8.28 -21.20
C GLN A 195 -10.16 8.48 -21.38
N LYS A 196 -9.68 9.72 -21.41
CA LYS A 196 -8.26 10.02 -21.68
C LYS A 196 -7.36 9.70 -20.50
N ILE A 197 -7.75 10.09 -19.29
CA ILE A 197 -6.96 9.91 -18.07
C ILE A 197 -7.76 9.04 -17.09
N VAL A 198 -7.35 7.78 -16.95
CA VAL A 198 -8.07 6.78 -16.13
C VAL A 198 -7.23 6.17 -15.01
N ALA A 199 -5.93 6.44 -14.96
CA ALA A 199 -4.98 5.81 -14.02
C ALA A 199 -4.22 6.80 -13.13
N MET A 200 -4.53 8.10 -13.22
CA MET A 200 -3.98 9.15 -12.37
C MET A 200 -5.03 10.25 -12.18
N ASP A 201 -4.92 11.02 -11.10
CA ASP A 201 -5.76 12.18 -10.85
C ASP A 201 -5.08 13.46 -11.37
N PRO A 202 -5.54 14.08 -12.47
CA PRO A 202 -4.87 15.24 -13.05
C PRO A 202 -4.84 16.46 -12.12
N TRP A 203 -5.88 16.63 -11.29
CA TRP A 203 -5.98 17.72 -10.31
C TRP A 203 -5.26 17.42 -8.99
N GLY A 204 -4.66 16.24 -8.89
CA GLY A 204 -4.08 15.70 -7.66
C GLY A 204 -2.97 16.54 -7.03
N HIS A 205 -2.29 17.37 -7.83
CA HIS A 205 -1.24 18.27 -7.38
C HIS A 205 -1.76 19.56 -6.73
N LEU A 206 -3.04 19.92 -6.94
CA LEU A 206 -3.64 21.13 -6.41
C LEU A 206 -4.73 20.86 -5.34
N ALA A 207 -5.04 19.59 -5.08
CA ALA A 207 -6.19 19.20 -4.27
C ALA A 207 -6.26 19.86 -2.87
N PRO A 208 -5.18 19.94 -2.06
CA PRO A 208 -5.25 20.59 -0.75
C PRO A 208 -5.63 22.07 -0.81
N TRP A 209 -5.21 22.78 -1.86
CA TRP A 209 -5.45 24.22 -2.03
C TRP A 209 -6.81 24.51 -2.66
N LEU A 210 -7.21 23.74 -3.67
CA LEU A 210 -8.50 23.90 -4.35
C LEU A 210 -9.68 23.60 -3.42
N PHE A 211 -9.50 22.65 -2.50
CA PHE A 211 -10.59 22.18 -1.64
C PHE A 211 -10.43 22.57 -0.17
N LYS A 212 -9.64 23.61 0.12
CA LYS A 212 -9.40 24.10 1.48
C LYS A 212 -10.69 24.34 2.27
N ASP A 213 -11.66 25.04 1.67
CA ASP A 213 -12.96 25.31 2.30
C ASP A 213 -13.74 24.02 2.59
N THR A 214 -13.60 23.00 1.74
CA THR A 214 -14.26 21.69 1.94
C THR A 214 -13.59 20.91 3.07
N ILE A 215 -12.26 20.96 3.17
CA ILE A 215 -11.48 20.35 4.26
C ILE A 215 -11.94 20.90 5.60
N GLU A 216 -12.03 22.23 5.72
CA GLU A 216 -12.41 22.91 6.96
C GLU A 216 -13.89 22.71 7.31
N ARG A 217 -14.80 22.91 6.34
CA ARG A 217 -16.25 22.82 6.58
C ARG A 217 -16.73 21.40 6.83
N ASP A 218 -16.30 20.45 6.01
CA ASP A 218 -16.78 19.06 6.05
C ASP A 218 -15.89 18.16 6.92
N ASN A 219 -14.83 18.73 7.51
CA ASN A 219 -13.89 18.05 8.38
C ASN A 219 -13.27 16.79 7.76
N VAL A 220 -12.95 16.86 6.46
CA VAL A 220 -12.42 15.74 5.65
C VAL A 220 -10.93 15.90 5.40
N ASP A 221 -10.20 14.77 5.34
CA ASP A 221 -8.78 14.75 4.98
C ASP A 221 -8.64 14.52 3.46
N ILE A 222 -8.18 15.56 2.76
CA ILE A 222 -7.93 15.57 1.31
C ILE A 222 -6.43 15.74 1.11
N ARG A 223 -5.79 14.71 0.56
CA ARG A 223 -4.34 14.66 0.33
C ARG A 223 -4.01 14.79 -1.14
N PRO A 224 -2.86 15.39 -1.49
CA PRO A 224 -2.41 15.43 -2.87
C PRO A 224 -2.01 14.01 -3.30
N THR A 225 -2.33 13.67 -4.54
CA THR A 225 -1.89 12.42 -5.19
C THR A 225 -0.70 12.65 -6.11
N ILE A 226 -0.35 13.92 -6.34
CA ILE A 226 0.82 14.34 -7.11
C ILE A 226 1.58 15.39 -6.31
N ALA A 227 2.90 15.27 -6.23
CA ALA A 227 3.77 16.29 -5.65
C ALA A 227 4.79 16.76 -6.69
N ILE A 228 5.03 18.07 -6.76
CA ILE A 228 5.92 18.70 -7.75
C ILE A 228 6.99 19.50 -7.03
N THR A 229 8.25 19.13 -7.20
CA THR A 229 9.40 19.77 -6.55
C THR A 229 10.51 20.07 -7.54
N LYS A 230 11.34 21.06 -7.24
CA LYS A 230 12.60 21.31 -7.96
C LYS A 230 13.74 20.69 -7.17
N ALA A 231 14.65 20.03 -7.86
CA ALA A 231 15.79 19.38 -7.25
C ALA A 231 17.03 19.48 -8.15
N HIS A 232 18.20 19.31 -7.54
CA HIS A 232 19.43 19.04 -8.28
C HIS A 232 19.73 17.55 -8.19
N MET A 233 19.97 16.93 -9.34
CA MET A 233 20.31 15.52 -9.44
C MET A 233 21.77 15.37 -9.83
N LYS A 234 22.49 14.49 -9.14
CA LYS A 234 23.86 14.11 -9.49
C LYS A 234 23.91 12.63 -9.83
N LEU A 235 24.47 12.32 -11.00
CA LEU A 235 24.68 10.95 -11.46
C LEU A 235 26.16 10.79 -11.87
N PRO A 236 26.89 9.80 -11.31
CA PRO A 236 28.30 9.58 -11.64
C PRO A 236 28.59 9.44 -13.14
N GLU A 237 27.68 8.82 -13.89
CA GLU A 237 27.84 8.60 -15.34
C GLU A 237 27.72 9.89 -16.16
N LEU A 238 27.00 10.88 -15.64
CA LEU A 238 26.91 12.18 -16.30
C LEU A 238 28.18 13.00 -16.11
N GLU A 239 28.86 12.86 -14.98
CA GLU A 239 30.20 13.43 -14.78
C GLU A 239 31.18 12.91 -15.84
N GLU A 240 31.15 11.60 -16.11
CA GLU A 240 31.93 11.00 -17.20
C GLU A 240 31.52 11.53 -18.58
N SER A 241 30.22 11.72 -18.80
CA SER A 241 29.67 12.25 -20.05
C SER A 241 30.12 13.69 -20.31
N VAL A 242 30.22 14.50 -19.25
CA VAL A 242 30.79 15.84 -19.33
C VAL A 242 32.29 15.80 -19.58
N ARG A 243 33.02 14.94 -18.85
CA ARG A 243 34.48 14.77 -19.02
C ARG A 243 34.87 14.32 -20.43
N THR A 244 34.07 13.45 -21.04
CA THR A 244 34.26 12.96 -22.41
C THR A 244 33.74 13.93 -23.48
N GLY A 245 33.13 15.05 -23.09
CA GLY A 245 32.58 16.05 -24.00
C GLY A 245 31.27 15.64 -24.69
N ARG A 246 30.64 14.54 -24.26
CA ARG A 246 29.31 14.12 -24.76
C ARG A 246 28.18 15.02 -24.27
N LEU A 247 28.36 15.62 -23.09
CA LEU A 247 27.45 16.60 -22.51
C LEU A 247 28.21 17.89 -22.20
N VAL A 248 27.67 19.05 -22.60
CA VAL A 248 28.30 20.35 -22.36
C VAL A 248 27.49 21.10 -21.30
N PRO A 249 28.11 21.58 -20.20
CA PRO A 249 27.41 22.38 -19.20
C PRO A 249 26.91 23.71 -19.77
N ASP A 250 25.64 24.03 -19.52
CA ASP A 250 24.97 25.26 -19.98
C ASP A 250 24.64 26.22 -18.83
N GLY A 251 24.90 25.81 -17.58
CA GLY A 251 24.59 26.56 -16.36
C GLY A 251 23.10 26.64 -16.04
N LYS A 252 22.23 25.99 -16.83
CA LYS A 252 20.77 26.02 -16.69
C LYS A 252 20.20 24.63 -16.47
N VAL A 253 20.37 23.72 -17.43
CA VAL A 253 19.93 22.32 -17.32
C VAL A 253 21.05 21.47 -16.74
N CYS A 254 22.27 21.58 -17.28
CA CYS A 254 23.49 21.00 -16.76
C CYS A 254 24.32 22.12 -16.12
N ILE A 255 24.32 22.16 -14.78
CA ILE A 255 24.75 23.31 -13.98
C ILE A 255 26.28 23.47 -14.01
N ASN A 256 27.02 22.37 -13.91
CA ASN A 256 28.46 22.40 -13.71
C ASN A 256 29.19 21.23 -14.40
N ASN A 257 30.53 21.28 -14.32
CA ASN A 257 31.41 20.26 -14.90
C ASN A 257 31.32 18.90 -14.18
N LEU A 258 30.61 18.82 -13.04
CA LEU A 258 30.37 17.57 -12.31
C LEU A 258 29.11 16.85 -12.81
N GLY A 259 28.44 17.37 -13.84
CA GLY A 259 27.23 16.77 -14.42
C GLY A 259 26.00 16.90 -13.53
N GLU A 260 25.94 17.92 -12.66
CA GLU A 260 24.73 18.20 -11.87
C GLU A 260 23.61 18.74 -12.76
N LEU A 261 22.43 18.14 -12.66
CA LEU A 261 21.27 18.49 -13.46
C LEU A 261 20.21 19.21 -12.63
N ALA A 262 19.72 20.34 -13.14
CA ALA A 262 18.53 21.00 -12.62
C ALA A 262 17.28 20.28 -13.15
N VAL A 263 16.48 19.72 -12.25
CA VAL A 263 15.30 18.93 -12.62
C VAL A 263 14.05 19.38 -11.88
N THR A 264 12.92 19.31 -12.59
CA THR A 264 11.61 19.34 -11.95
C THR A 264 11.13 17.90 -11.78
N LYS A 265 10.95 17.47 -10.52
CA LYS A 265 10.52 16.14 -10.15
C LYS A 265 9.03 16.12 -9.87
N PHE A 266 8.36 15.11 -10.40
CA PHE A 266 6.95 14.83 -10.13
C PHE A 266 6.86 13.45 -9.48
N ALA A 267 6.23 13.34 -8.33
CA ALA A 267 5.86 12.07 -7.74
C ALA A 267 4.35 11.88 -7.92
N VAL A 268 3.93 10.77 -8.52
CA VAL A 268 2.52 10.53 -8.89
C VAL A 268 2.09 9.19 -8.30
N GLU A 269 1.07 9.24 -7.45
CA GLU A 269 0.36 8.08 -6.94
C GLU A 269 -0.74 7.64 -7.92
N PRO A 270 -0.97 6.33 -8.10
CA PRO A 270 -1.97 5.81 -9.02
C PRO A 270 -3.39 6.06 -8.48
N VAL A 271 -4.25 6.63 -9.32
CA VAL A 271 -5.67 6.83 -9.03
C VAL A 271 -6.48 6.29 -10.19
N TRP A 272 -7.13 5.15 -9.97
CA TRP A 272 -7.82 4.42 -11.04
C TRP A 272 -9.30 4.77 -11.07
N TYR A 273 -9.78 5.17 -12.25
CA TYR A 273 -11.19 5.23 -12.56
C TYR A 273 -11.63 3.87 -13.11
N LEU A 274 -12.31 3.08 -12.28
CA LEU A 274 -12.62 1.68 -12.55
C LEU A 274 -13.36 1.45 -13.88
N PRO A 275 -14.38 2.26 -14.27
CA PRO A 275 -15.04 2.10 -15.57
C PRO A 275 -14.07 2.28 -16.74
N GLY A 276 -13.23 3.32 -16.70
CA GLY A 276 -12.26 3.59 -17.77
C GLY A 276 -11.12 2.57 -17.82
N VAL A 277 -10.71 2.02 -16.67
CA VAL A 277 -9.73 0.93 -16.63
C VAL A 277 -10.32 -0.36 -17.23
N ALA A 278 -11.57 -0.70 -16.87
CA ALA A 278 -12.26 -1.87 -17.41
C ALA A 278 -12.39 -1.80 -18.94
N GLU A 279 -12.75 -0.62 -19.46
CA GLU A 279 -12.82 -0.34 -20.91
C GLU A 279 -11.47 -0.58 -21.61
N ARG A 280 -10.35 -0.13 -21.03
CA ARG A 280 -9.00 -0.35 -21.61
C ARG A 280 -8.58 -1.81 -21.66
N PHE A 281 -9.07 -2.62 -20.72
CA PHE A 281 -8.85 -4.07 -20.72
C PHE A 281 -9.88 -4.83 -21.55
N GLY A 282 -10.92 -4.17 -22.07
CA GLY A 282 -12.00 -4.82 -22.81
C GLY A 282 -12.85 -5.76 -21.96
N ILE A 283 -12.99 -5.47 -20.65
CA ILE A 283 -13.75 -6.29 -19.70
C ILE A 283 -14.85 -5.47 -19.02
N ASP A 284 -15.82 -6.15 -18.44
CA ASP A 284 -16.85 -5.51 -17.62
C ASP A 284 -16.29 -4.98 -16.28
N GLU A 285 -16.87 -3.88 -15.78
CA GLU A 285 -16.48 -3.27 -14.50
C GLU A 285 -16.66 -4.24 -13.32
N GLY A 286 -17.74 -5.04 -13.33
CA GLY A 286 -18.01 -6.04 -12.31
C GLY A 286 -16.99 -7.17 -12.32
N ALA A 287 -16.60 -7.64 -13.51
CA ALA A 287 -15.54 -8.63 -13.66
C ALA A 287 -14.20 -8.11 -13.14
N LEU A 288 -13.81 -6.88 -13.51
CA LEU A 288 -12.60 -6.23 -13.00
C LEU A 288 -12.58 -6.17 -11.47
N ARG A 289 -13.67 -5.67 -10.86
CA ARG A 289 -13.80 -5.55 -9.40
C ARG A 289 -13.69 -6.89 -8.70
N ARG A 290 -14.35 -7.91 -9.25
CA ARG A 290 -14.31 -9.28 -8.72
C ARG A 290 -12.90 -9.86 -8.77
N SER A 291 -12.23 -9.78 -9.91
CA SER A 291 -10.86 -10.26 -10.05
C SER A 291 -9.89 -9.52 -9.12
N LEU A 292 -10.02 -8.19 -8.99
CA LEU A 292 -9.22 -7.42 -8.05
C LEU A 292 -9.46 -7.87 -6.60
N PHE A 293 -10.70 -8.10 -6.18
CA PHE A 293 -11.01 -8.57 -4.84
C PHE A 293 -10.48 -9.98 -4.56
N GLU A 294 -10.75 -10.93 -5.45
CA GLU A 294 -10.38 -12.35 -5.28
C GLU A 294 -8.85 -12.53 -5.28
N HIS A 295 -8.14 -11.89 -6.22
CA HIS A 295 -6.69 -12.05 -6.35
C HIS A 295 -5.85 -11.15 -5.43
N THR A 296 -6.47 -10.23 -4.68
CA THR A 296 -5.81 -9.48 -3.59
C THR A 296 -6.07 -10.10 -2.21
N GLY A 297 -6.54 -11.36 -2.17
CA GLY A 297 -6.80 -12.09 -0.91
C GLY A 297 -7.97 -11.53 -0.12
N GLY A 298 -8.95 -10.89 -0.79
CA GLY A 298 -10.12 -10.33 -0.14
C GLY A 298 -9.88 -9.02 0.62
N SER A 299 -8.74 -8.35 0.38
CA SER A 299 -8.32 -7.15 1.13
C SER A 299 -9.25 -5.95 0.96
N TYR A 300 -10.03 -5.89 -0.13
CA TYR A 300 -10.84 -4.72 -0.50
C TYR A 300 -12.32 -5.08 -0.74
N PRO A 301 -13.09 -5.43 0.31
CA PRO A 301 -14.49 -5.85 0.18
C PRO A 301 -15.41 -4.77 -0.43
N GLU A 302 -14.99 -3.50 -0.38
CA GLU A 302 -15.71 -2.37 -0.97
C GLU A 302 -15.69 -2.36 -2.50
N LEU A 303 -14.76 -3.10 -3.14
CA LEU A 303 -14.82 -3.29 -4.59
C LEU A 303 -16.10 -4.01 -5.01
N ILE A 304 -16.61 -4.91 -4.16
CA ILE A 304 -17.84 -5.68 -4.38
C ILE A 304 -19.05 -4.99 -3.77
N THR A 305 -18.94 -4.55 -2.51
CA THR A 305 -20.08 -4.01 -1.74
C THR A 305 -20.43 -2.56 -2.09
N ARG A 306 -19.50 -1.79 -2.66
CA ARG A 306 -19.67 -0.37 -3.04
C ARG A 306 -19.44 -0.18 -4.55
N GLY A 307 -20.44 -0.59 -5.34
CA GLY A 307 -20.46 -0.35 -6.80
C GLY A 307 -20.68 1.13 -7.18
N ASP A 308 -21.14 1.96 -6.23
CA ASP A 308 -21.30 3.41 -6.36
C ASP A 308 -19.96 4.15 -6.35
N ILE A 309 -18.94 3.64 -5.66
CA ILE A 309 -17.60 4.22 -5.65
C ILE A 309 -16.85 3.79 -6.92
N LYS A 310 -16.60 4.71 -7.84
CA LYS A 310 -15.96 4.43 -9.13
C LYS A 310 -14.44 4.63 -9.16
N VAL A 311 -13.86 5.17 -8.10
CA VAL A 311 -12.42 5.45 -8.00
C VAL A 311 -11.76 4.48 -7.04
N PHE A 312 -10.59 3.97 -7.41
CA PHE A 312 -9.78 3.05 -6.61
C PHE A 312 -8.32 3.50 -6.59
N LEU A 313 -7.70 3.54 -5.41
CA LEU A 313 -6.26 3.79 -5.28
C LEU A 313 -5.56 2.47 -4.94
N PRO A 314 -4.96 1.79 -5.95
CA PRO A 314 -4.26 0.54 -5.73
C PRO A 314 -2.94 0.75 -4.95
N PRO A 315 -2.57 -0.17 -4.04
CA PRO A 315 -1.31 -0.11 -3.28
C PRO A 315 -0.11 -0.58 -4.12
N ILE A 316 0.06 -0.03 -5.30
CA ILE A 316 1.14 -0.39 -6.23
C ILE A 316 2.16 0.73 -6.30
N GLY A 317 3.37 0.42 -6.77
CA GLY A 317 4.38 1.42 -7.04
C GLY A 317 3.83 2.48 -8.01
N GLY A 318 3.88 3.75 -7.59
CA GLY A 318 3.56 4.87 -8.45
C GLY A 318 4.62 5.12 -9.52
N LEU A 319 4.65 6.34 -10.03
CA LEU A 319 5.65 6.76 -11.01
C LEU A 319 6.31 8.06 -10.56
N THR A 320 7.57 8.21 -10.92
CA THR A 320 8.31 9.46 -10.72
C THR A 320 8.75 9.97 -12.07
N VAL A 321 8.47 11.25 -12.34
CA VAL A 321 8.86 11.91 -13.58
C VAL A 321 9.96 12.91 -13.29
N TYR A 322 10.97 12.93 -14.15
CA TYR A 322 12.03 13.93 -14.15
C TYR A 322 11.93 14.73 -15.44
N CYS A 323 11.63 16.02 -15.31
CA CYS A 323 11.63 16.97 -16.42
C CYS A 323 12.93 17.77 -16.39
N PHE A 324 13.62 17.80 -17.52
CA PHE A 324 14.81 18.58 -17.81
C PHE A 324 14.38 19.78 -18.66
N GLY A 325 14.76 20.98 -18.23
CA GLY A 325 14.30 22.23 -18.85
C GLY A 325 12.94 22.70 -18.30
N ASP A 326 12.21 23.46 -19.11
CA ASP A 326 10.94 24.09 -18.71
C ASP A 326 9.76 23.10 -18.79
N PRO A 327 9.04 22.83 -17.67
CA PRO A 327 7.85 21.99 -17.69
C PRO A 327 6.73 22.46 -18.61
N ALA A 328 6.61 23.78 -18.89
CA ALA A 328 5.56 24.30 -19.77
C ALA A 328 5.72 23.81 -21.22
N LYS A 329 6.95 23.50 -21.63
CA LYS A 329 7.27 22.99 -22.97
C LYS A 329 6.91 21.52 -23.19
N MET A 330 6.59 20.77 -22.13
CA MET A 330 6.23 19.35 -22.27
C MET A 330 4.96 19.13 -23.09
N SER A 331 4.03 20.09 -23.06
CA SER A 331 2.75 20.04 -23.77
C SER A 331 2.72 20.84 -25.07
N ASP A 332 3.81 21.53 -25.41
CA ASP A 332 3.88 22.40 -26.58
C ASP A 332 4.29 21.58 -27.82
N GLU A 333 3.41 21.53 -28.83
CA GLU A 333 3.65 20.78 -30.07
C GLU A 333 4.69 21.45 -30.99
N SER A 334 5.03 22.72 -30.75
CA SER A 334 6.01 23.46 -31.55
C SER A 334 7.47 23.12 -31.23
N VAL A 335 7.72 22.50 -30.08
CA VAL A 335 9.05 22.13 -29.60
C VAL A 335 9.22 20.62 -29.60
N ARG A 336 10.47 20.17 -29.73
CA ARG A 336 10.78 18.74 -29.70
C ARG A 336 10.87 18.23 -28.27
N LEU A 337 10.25 17.08 -28.04
CA LEU A 337 10.21 16.39 -26.76
C LEU A 337 11.03 15.09 -26.84
N ALA A 338 12.05 14.97 -26.00
CA ALA A 338 12.75 13.70 -25.77
C ALA A 338 12.12 12.99 -24.57
N LEU A 339 11.46 11.85 -24.81
CA LEU A 339 10.77 11.08 -23.79
C LEU A 339 11.40 9.70 -23.58
N ARG A 340 11.78 9.39 -22.35
CA ARG A 340 12.20 8.05 -21.93
C ARG A 340 11.22 7.48 -20.92
N ILE A 341 10.62 6.34 -21.26
CA ILE A 341 9.87 5.52 -20.32
C ILE A 341 10.79 4.41 -19.82
N HIS A 342 10.94 4.31 -18.50
CA HIS A 342 11.82 3.35 -17.85
C HIS A 342 11.06 2.60 -16.75
N ASP A 343 11.22 1.29 -16.73
CA ASP A 343 10.71 0.44 -15.66
C ASP A 343 11.83 0.19 -14.66
N GLU A 344 11.50 0.30 -13.37
CA GLU A 344 12.42 0.00 -12.28
C GLU A 344 13.12 -1.34 -12.48
N CYS A 345 14.45 -1.32 -12.38
CA CYS A 345 15.27 -2.51 -12.36
C CYS A 345 16.38 -2.35 -11.32
N ASN A 346 16.08 -2.69 -10.08
CA ASN A 346 16.97 -2.52 -8.93
C ASN A 346 18.38 -3.11 -9.17
N GLY A 347 18.46 -4.33 -9.69
CA GLY A 347 19.73 -5.00 -9.96
C GLY A 347 20.67 -4.22 -10.90
N SER A 348 20.13 -3.57 -11.94
CA SER A 348 20.95 -2.82 -12.91
C SER A 348 21.04 -1.34 -12.54
N ASP A 349 19.91 -0.70 -12.23
CA ASP A 349 19.81 0.73 -11.95
C ASP A 349 20.58 1.13 -10.68
N VAL A 350 20.48 0.34 -9.62
CA VAL A 350 21.12 0.65 -8.32
C VAL A 350 22.51 0.00 -8.21
N PHE A 351 22.60 -1.29 -8.54
CA PHE A 351 23.83 -2.06 -8.32
C PHE A 351 24.74 -2.20 -9.55
N GLY A 352 24.31 -1.75 -10.73
CA GLY A 352 25.14 -1.83 -11.94
C GLY A 352 25.40 -3.25 -12.43
N SER A 353 24.49 -4.20 -12.17
CA SER A 353 24.62 -5.57 -12.67
C SER A 353 24.73 -5.60 -14.20
N ASP A 354 25.65 -6.45 -14.68
CA ASP A 354 25.90 -6.76 -16.10
C ASP A 354 24.83 -7.69 -16.71
N ILE A 355 23.97 -8.27 -15.89
CA ILE A 355 22.92 -9.20 -16.29
C ILE A 355 21.79 -8.48 -17.06
N CYS A 356 21.52 -7.20 -16.75
CA CYS A 356 20.61 -6.36 -17.55
C CYS A 356 21.33 -5.10 -18.03
N THR A 357 20.97 -4.68 -19.24
CA THR A 357 21.37 -3.41 -19.87
C THR A 357 20.47 -2.23 -19.49
N CYS A 358 19.65 -2.38 -18.46
CA CYS A 358 18.62 -1.42 -18.06
C CYS A 358 19.23 -0.04 -17.70
N ARG A 359 20.29 -0.01 -16.89
CA ARG A 359 20.98 1.23 -16.48
C ARG A 359 21.66 1.98 -17.63
N PRO A 360 22.47 1.35 -18.51
CA PRO A 360 23.00 2.03 -19.69
C PRO A 360 21.93 2.73 -20.55
N TYR A 361 20.77 2.08 -20.75
CA TYR A 361 19.66 2.71 -21.48
C TYR A 361 18.99 3.86 -20.72
N LEU A 362 18.91 3.78 -19.39
CA LEU A 362 18.42 4.87 -18.55
C LEU A 362 19.33 6.09 -18.67
N ILE A 363 20.65 5.90 -18.52
CA ILE A 363 21.62 6.98 -18.63
C ILE A 363 21.61 7.61 -20.03
N PHE A 364 21.58 6.78 -21.08
CA PHE A 364 21.44 7.28 -22.46
C PHE A 364 20.16 8.12 -22.64
N GLY A 365 19.03 7.65 -22.10
CA GLY A 365 17.77 8.39 -22.15
C GLY A 365 17.82 9.73 -21.40
N ILE A 366 18.52 9.79 -20.27
CA ILE A 366 18.75 11.03 -19.52
C ILE A 366 19.67 11.98 -20.30
N GLU A 367 20.76 11.49 -20.87
CA GLU A 367 21.67 12.29 -21.69
C GLU A 367 20.95 12.95 -22.87
N GLU A 368 20.16 12.17 -23.63
CA GLU A 368 19.40 12.70 -24.76
C GLU A 368 18.28 13.67 -24.32
N ALA A 369 17.63 13.40 -23.18
CA ALA A 369 16.65 14.32 -22.61
C ALA A 369 17.28 15.67 -22.23
N VAL A 370 18.49 15.65 -21.64
CA VAL A 370 19.23 16.88 -21.31
C VAL A 370 19.65 17.62 -22.57
N LYS A 371 20.21 16.93 -23.57
CA LYS A 371 20.61 17.56 -24.84
C LYS A 371 19.43 18.23 -25.55
N GLU A 372 18.27 17.56 -25.59
CA GLU A 372 17.07 18.14 -26.20
C GLU A 372 16.57 19.36 -25.42
N ALA A 373 16.61 19.32 -24.09
CA ALA A 373 16.29 20.48 -23.25
C ALA A 373 17.26 21.66 -23.48
N GLN A 374 18.55 21.38 -23.69
CA GLN A 374 19.58 22.38 -24.02
C GLN A 374 19.38 23.00 -25.41
N ASN A 375 18.92 22.20 -26.39
CA ASN A 375 18.59 22.67 -27.74
C ASN A 375 17.32 23.52 -27.80
N GLY A 376 16.66 23.78 -26.67
CA GLY A 376 15.46 24.61 -26.58
C GLY A 376 14.15 23.80 -26.55
N GLY A 377 14.22 22.48 -26.64
CA GLY A 377 13.09 21.56 -26.46
C GLY A 377 12.76 21.27 -25.00
N SER A 378 12.28 20.05 -24.73
CA SER A 378 12.01 19.54 -23.39
C SER A 378 12.46 18.08 -23.28
N GLY A 379 13.02 17.71 -22.12
CA GLY A 379 13.44 16.34 -21.84
C GLY A 379 12.62 15.76 -20.69
N VAL A 380 12.06 14.57 -20.87
CA VAL A 380 11.25 13.90 -19.84
C VAL A 380 11.67 12.45 -19.68
N VAL A 381 11.94 12.05 -18.44
CA VAL A 381 12.20 10.66 -18.07
C VAL A 381 11.16 10.22 -17.06
N ILE A 382 10.36 9.21 -17.41
CA ILE A 382 9.35 8.61 -16.55
C ILE A 382 9.91 7.30 -16.00
N TYR A 383 10.03 7.22 -14.68
CA TYR A 383 10.48 6.04 -13.95
C TYR A 383 9.28 5.38 -13.26
N PHE A 384 8.83 4.24 -13.80
CA PHE A 384 7.76 3.43 -13.23
C PHE A 384 8.31 2.48 -12.19
N ARG A 385 7.72 2.48 -10.99
CA ARG A 385 8.11 1.59 -9.90
C ARG A 385 7.50 0.20 -10.05
N LYS A 386 7.84 -0.47 -11.15
CA LYS A 386 7.35 -1.81 -11.52
C LYS A 386 8.49 -2.78 -11.82
N GLU A 387 9.12 -3.25 -10.75
CA GLU A 387 10.20 -4.23 -10.85
C GLU A 387 9.78 -5.51 -11.60
N GLY A 388 10.67 -6.00 -12.47
CA GLY A 388 10.50 -7.29 -13.15
C GLY A 388 9.21 -7.40 -13.99
N ARG A 389 8.76 -6.31 -14.63
CA ARG A 389 7.45 -6.25 -15.34
C ARG A 389 6.26 -6.53 -14.42
N ALA A 390 6.32 -6.01 -13.20
CA ALA A 390 5.35 -6.24 -12.13
C ALA A 390 5.29 -7.68 -11.58
N LEU A 391 6.29 -8.53 -11.87
CA LEU A 391 6.44 -9.86 -11.25
C LEU A 391 7.29 -9.83 -9.97
N GLY A 392 7.98 -8.71 -9.71
CA GLY A 392 8.88 -8.54 -8.58
C GLY A 392 10.27 -9.16 -8.78
N GLU A 393 11.20 -8.77 -7.90
CA GLU A 393 12.62 -9.13 -7.99
C GLU A 393 12.88 -10.63 -7.81
N VAL A 394 12.08 -11.31 -6.96
CA VAL A 394 12.23 -12.76 -6.70
C VAL A 394 11.97 -13.56 -7.97
N THR A 395 10.82 -13.35 -8.60
CA THR A 395 10.43 -14.04 -9.85
C THR A 395 11.41 -13.77 -10.98
N LYS A 396 11.86 -12.52 -11.08
CA LYS A 396 12.90 -12.09 -12.02
C LYS A 396 14.19 -12.85 -11.78
N SER A 397 14.70 -12.87 -10.54
CA SER A 397 15.92 -13.58 -10.17
C SER A 397 15.85 -15.06 -10.51
N CYS A 398 14.75 -15.74 -10.19
CA CYS A 398 14.56 -17.15 -10.57
C CYS A 398 14.59 -17.35 -12.08
N THR A 399 13.90 -16.50 -12.85
CA THR A 399 13.88 -16.60 -14.32
C THR A 399 15.26 -16.38 -14.91
N THR A 400 15.98 -15.36 -14.42
CA THR A 400 17.33 -15.02 -14.82
C THR A 400 18.30 -16.16 -14.54
N LEU A 401 18.28 -16.73 -13.32
CA LEU A 401 19.11 -17.88 -12.95
C LEU A 401 18.87 -19.06 -13.90
N VAL A 402 17.61 -19.39 -14.20
CA VAL A 402 17.27 -20.47 -15.14
C VAL A 402 17.77 -20.17 -16.55
N SER A 403 17.67 -18.90 -17.00
CA SER A 403 18.21 -18.52 -18.32
C SER A 403 19.74 -18.57 -18.37
N GLY A 404 20.44 -18.11 -17.33
CA GLY A 404 21.91 -18.13 -17.25
C GLY A 404 22.48 -19.55 -17.22
N VAL A 405 21.78 -20.48 -16.56
CA VAL A 405 22.10 -21.92 -16.58
C VAL A 405 21.88 -22.52 -17.98
N LYS A 406 20.88 -22.05 -18.73
CA LYS A 406 20.62 -22.52 -20.11
C LYS A 406 21.56 -21.92 -21.15
N THR A 407 22.00 -20.68 -20.97
CA THR A 407 22.87 -19.98 -21.93
C THR A 407 24.36 -20.12 -21.61
N GLY A 408 24.73 -20.86 -20.57
CA GLY A 408 26.13 -21.11 -20.21
C GLY A 408 26.89 -19.86 -19.73
N LEU A 409 26.17 -18.80 -19.31
CA LEU A 409 26.80 -17.54 -18.87
C LEU A 409 27.37 -17.59 -17.44
N GLN A 410 27.36 -18.75 -16.78
CA GLN A 410 28.11 -18.96 -15.54
C GLN A 410 29.41 -19.70 -15.83
N THR A 411 30.40 -19.00 -16.37
CA THR A 411 31.78 -19.47 -16.32
C THR A 411 32.41 -19.02 -15.00
N THR A 412 32.57 -19.96 -14.06
CA THR A 412 33.85 -20.28 -13.40
C THR A 412 33.64 -21.43 -12.40
N SER A 413 33.83 -22.67 -12.84
CA SER A 413 34.70 -23.70 -12.21
C SER A 413 34.35 -25.10 -12.73
N ARG A 414 35.35 -25.96 -12.71
CA ARG A 414 35.52 -27.19 -13.50
C ARG A 414 34.65 -28.36 -13.03
N GLU A 415 34.33 -29.21 -14.02
CA GLU A 415 33.85 -30.60 -14.00
C GLU A 415 32.34 -30.93 -13.93
N PRO A 416 31.89 -31.96 -14.68
CA PRO A 416 30.49 -32.24 -14.92
C PRO A 416 29.94 -33.19 -13.85
N ARG A 417 28.84 -32.81 -13.21
CA ARG A 417 27.96 -33.77 -12.53
C ARG A 417 26.54 -33.60 -13.01
N THR A 418 26.06 -34.65 -13.64
CA THR A 418 24.69 -34.91 -14.03
C THR A 418 23.77 -34.67 -12.83
N LEU A 419 22.85 -33.71 -12.94
CA LEU A 419 21.74 -33.56 -12.03
C LEU A 419 20.49 -33.25 -12.85
N GLN A 420 19.70 -34.30 -13.07
CA GLN A 420 18.28 -34.17 -13.38
C GLN A 420 17.62 -33.41 -12.23
N VAL A 421 17.12 -32.20 -12.48
CA VAL A 421 16.14 -31.56 -11.61
C VAL A 421 14.95 -31.09 -12.45
N SER A 422 13.78 -31.42 -11.91
CA SER A 422 12.44 -31.49 -12.48
C SER A 422 11.88 -30.18 -13.04
N ARG A 423 11.15 -30.30 -14.15
CA ARG A 423 10.27 -29.28 -14.74
C ARG A 423 9.13 -28.92 -13.78
N THR A 424 9.32 -27.96 -12.87
CA THR A 424 8.21 -27.29 -12.17
C THR A 424 8.65 -25.93 -11.67
N CYS A 425 8.89 -24.97 -12.57
CA CYS A 425 8.83 -23.55 -12.24
C CYS A 425 8.44 -22.81 -13.51
N VAL A 426 7.22 -22.30 -13.54
CA VAL A 426 6.61 -21.54 -14.64
C VAL A 426 6.15 -22.40 -15.82
N SER A 427 5.03 -23.11 -15.64
CA SER A 427 4.06 -23.21 -16.74
C SER A 427 3.60 -21.79 -17.05
N LYS A 428 3.80 -21.35 -18.30
CA LYS A 428 3.25 -20.08 -18.80
C LYS A 428 1.73 -20.06 -18.57
N PRO A 429 1.13 -18.93 -18.15
CA PRO A 429 -0.29 -18.68 -18.40
C PRO A 429 -0.55 -18.51 -19.90
#